data_AF-A0A9E2KZE6-F1
#
_entry.id   AF-A0A9E2KZE6-F1
#
_cell.length_a   1.000
_cell.length_b   1.000
_cell.length_c   1.000
_cell.angle_alpha   90.00
_cell.angle_beta   90.00
_cell.angle_gamma   90.00
#
_symmetry.space_group_name_H-M   'P 1'
#
loop_
_entity.id
_entity.type
_entity.pdbx_description
1 polymer ?
#
loop_
_entity_poly.entity_id
_entity_poly.type
_entity_poly.pdbx_seq_one_letter_code
_entity_poly.pdbx_strand_id
1 'polypeptide(L)' 'MSNYKFPKNFLWGSASAAYQIEGAYNVDGKGMSNWDHFVRIPGKTFKGTTGD' A
#
# COMPACT_ATOMS: atom_id res chain seq x y z
N MET A 1 -18.96 -35.87 1.90
CA MET A 1 -18.38 -34.51 1.74
C MET A 1 -17.87 -34.03 3.08
N SER A 2 -16.60 -33.67 3.17
CA SER A 2 -15.98 -33.17 4.40
C SER A 2 -16.42 -31.72 4.65
N ASN A 3 -16.86 -31.42 5.87
CA ASN A 3 -17.35 -30.09 6.26
C ASN A 3 -16.19 -29.25 6.84
N TYR A 4 -15.49 -28.50 5.97
CA TYR A 4 -14.43 -27.60 6.41
C TYR A 4 -15.04 -26.32 6.98
N LYS A 5 -14.86 -26.10 8.29
CA LYS A 5 -15.26 -24.87 8.99
C LYS A 5 -14.04 -24.18 9.57
N PHE A 6 -13.99 -22.87 9.44
CA PHE A 6 -12.99 -22.06 10.13
C PHE A 6 -13.22 -22.09 11.66
N PRO A 7 -12.17 -21.94 12.48
CA PRO A 7 -12.30 -21.80 13.93
C PRO A 7 -13.27 -20.68 14.32
N LYS A 8 -13.94 -20.80 15.47
CA LYS A 8 -14.92 -19.80 15.95
C LYS A 8 -14.36 -18.38 16.07
N ASN A 9 -13.06 -18.26 16.28
CA ASN A 9 -12.33 -17.01 16.48
C ASN A 9 -11.46 -16.63 15.28
N PHE A 10 -11.76 -17.15 14.09
CA PHE A 10 -11.04 -16.77 12.89
C PHE A 10 -11.31 -15.29 12.57
N LEU A 11 -10.25 -14.50 12.48
CA LEU A 11 -10.35 -13.07 12.15
C LEU A 11 -10.32 -12.90 10.63
N TRP A 12 -11.47 -12.58 10.06
CA TRP A 12 -11.58 -12.09 8.71
C TRP A 12 -11.28 -10.60 8.68
N GLY A 13 -10.50 -10.17 7.70
CA GLY A 13 -10.17 -8.77 7.54
C GLY A 13 -9.53 -8.50 6.18
N SER A 14 -9.19 -7.24 5.98
CA SER A 14 -8.40 -6.75 4.86
C SER A 14 -7.21 -5.95 5.37
N ALA A 15 -6.26 -5.66 4.48
CA ALA A 15 -5.09 -4.86 4.78
C ALA A 15 -4.75 -3.96 3.58
N SER A 16 -4.10 -2.84 3.87
CA SER A 16 -3.52 -1.92 2.90
C SER A 16 -2.15 -1.45 3.40
N ALA A 17 -1.42 -0.68 2.57
CA ALA A 17 -0.21 0.02 2.98
C ALA A 17 -0.32 1.50 2.62
N ALA A 18 0.24 2.37 3.48
CA ALA A 18 0.09 3.82 3.42
C ALA A 18 0.30 4.41 2.01
N TYR A 19 1.49 4.25 1.43
CA TYR A 19 1.84 4.83 0.12
C TYR A 19 0.99 4.30 -1.05
N GLN A 20 0.28 3.17 -0.87
CA GLN A 20 -0.58 2.62 -1.92
C GLN A 20 -1.97 3.28 -1.96
N ILE A 21 -2.41 3.93 -0.87
CA ILE A 21 -3.81 4.39 -0.72
C ILE A 21 -3.97 5.80 -0.17
N GLU A 22 -2.99 6.34 0.56
CA GLU A 22 -3.15 7.62 1.27
C GLU A 22 -2.99 8.84 0.34
N GLY A 23 -2.01 8.82 -0.58
CA GLY A 23 -1.62 10.01 -1.35
C GLY A 23 -0.98 11.08 -0.45
N ALA A 24 -1.21 12.36 -0.79
CA ALA A 24 -0.85 13.51 0.05
C ALA A 24 0.64 13.52 0.47
N TYR A 25 1.51 13.12 -0.46
CA TYR A 25 2.91 12.80 -0.15
C TYR A 25 3.74 13.97 0.42
N ASN A 26 3.27 15.20 0.29
CA ASN A 26 3.93 16.44 0.73
C ASN A 26 3.05 17.34 1.64
N VAL A 27 2.01 16.78 2.25
CA VAL A 27 1.06 17.52 3.09
C VAL A 27 1.31 17.22 4.58
N ASP A 28 0.89 18.14 5.46
CA ASP A 28 0.84 17.99 6.92
C ASP A 28 2.12 17.45 7.59
N GLY A 29 3.28 17.82 7.04
CA GLY A 29 4.58 17.51 7.64
C GLY A 29 5.06 16.08 7.42
N LYS A 30 4.42 15.30 6.52
CA LYS A 30 4.88 13.95 6.18
C LYS A 30 6.28 13.99 5.56
N GLY A 31 7.18 13.16 6.09
CA GLY A 31 8.56 13.02 5.60
C GLY A 31 8.67 12.18 4.32
N MET A 32 9.81 12.30 3.64
CA MET A 32 10.11 11.49 2.46
C MET A 32 10.43 10.04 2.83
N SER A 33 9.82 9.10 2.12
CA SER A 33 10.13 7.68 2.16
C SER A 33 11.04 7.29 0.98
N ASN A 34 11.62 6.08 1.05
CA ASN A 34 12.35 5.52 -0.09
C ASN A 34 11.48 5.38 -1.35
N TRP A 35 10.17 5.14 -1.21
CA TRP A 35 9.26 5.05 -2.34
C TRP A 35 9.09 6.40 -3.03
N ASP A 36 9.01 7.50 -2.28
CA ASP A 36 8.95 8.85 -2.84
C ASP A 36 10.20 9.14 -3.72
N HIS A 37 11.38 8.70 -3.28
CA HIS A 37 12.60 8.81 -4.10
C HIS A 37 12.59 7.87 -5.31
N PHE A 38 12.17 6.62 -5.12
CA PHE A 38 12.22 5.58 -6.15
C PHE A 38 11.31 5.89 -7.35
N VAL A 39 10.07 6.33 -7.11
CA VAL A 39 9.11 6.59 -8.19
C VAL A 39 9.51 7.76 -9.10
N ARG A 40 10.42 8.63 -8.63
CA ARG A 40 10.93 9.78 -9.38
C ARG A 40 12.09 9.41 -10.32
N ILE A 41 12.57 8.17 -10.28
CA ILE A 41 13.59 7.67 -11.20
C ILE A 41 12.89 7.23 -12.51
N PRO A 42 13.24 7.80 -13.68
CA PRO A 42 12.59 7.45 -14.95
C PRO A 42 12.64 5.94 -15.23
N GLY A 43 11.49 5.38 -15.63
CA GLY A 43 11.37 3.96 -16.00
C GLY A 43 11.29 2.98 -14.82
N LYS A 44 11.22 3.43 -13.57
CA LYS A 44 11.09 2.54 -12.39
C LYS A 44 9.65 2.16 -12.04
N THR A 45 8.68 2.92 -12.49
CA THR A 45 7.25 2.59 -12.35
C THR A 45 6.59 2.52 -13.72
N PHE A 46 5.52 1.72 -13.80
CA PHE A 46 4.76 1.57 -15.04
C PHE A 46 4.19 2.94 -15.46
N LYS A 47 4.54 3.41 -16.66
CA LYS A 47 4.10 4.72 -17.18
C LYS A 47 4.41 5.91 -16.25
N GLY A 48 5.39 5.79 -15.35
CA GLY A 48 5.73 6.87 -14.42
C GLY A 48 4.68 7.11 -13.33
N THR A 49 3.84 6.13 -12.99
CA THR A 49 2.88 6.27 -11.88
C THR A 49 3.58 6.44 -10.54
N THR A 50 3.01 7.28 -9.67
CA THR A 50 3.46 7.54 -8.30
C THR A 50 2.31 7.29 -7.32
N GLY A 51 2.61 7.32 -6.02
CA GLY A 51 1.61 7.35 -4.94
C GLY A 51 1.41 8.76 -4.38
N ASP A 52 1.64 9.78 -5.21
CA ASP A 52 1.52 11.20 -4.83
C ASP A 52 0.05 11.63 -4.70
#